data_AF-A0A6C0AEL5-F1
#
_entry.id   AF-A0A6C0AEL5-F1
#
_cell.length_a   1.000
_cell.length_b   1.000
_cell.length_c   1.000
_cell.angle_alpha   90.00
_cell.angle_beta   90.00
_cell.angle_gamma   90.00
#
_symmetry.space_group_name_H-M   'P 1'
#
loop_
_entity.id
_entity.type
_entity.pdbx_description
1 polymer ?
#
loop_
_entity_poly.entity_id
_entity_poly.type
_entity_poly.pdbx_seq_one_letter_code
_entity_poly.pdbx_strand_id
1 'polypeptide(L)'
;MEIKISEIPDFLKDSEFYKNLNLNSDEVPELNDEINNFMDFKEIFETLNYFHINKYPETFIEYYEKNSQEVFDSLDKNLFEHQELLKNLCHLKIKNDEQFLVVYKIIFLYKLKTKDYNINYNQNKLSIEEKLLMFFINNINLEKIFK
;
A
#
# COMPACT_ATOMS: atom_id res chain seq x y z
N MET A 1 -18.08 -14.58 5.30
CA MET A 1 -17.22 -14.14 6.45
C MET A 1 -18.18 -13.52 7.44
N GLU A 2 -18.37 -14.09 8.63
CA GLU A 2 -19.33 -13.50 9.60
C GLU A 2 -18.69 -12.30 10.30
N ILE A 3 -19.19 -11.09 10.01
CA ILE A 3 -18.69 -9.84 10.62
C ILE A 3 -19.45 -9.59 11.92
N LYS A 4 -18.78 -9.63 13.08
CA LYS A 4 -19.39 -9.17 14.33
C LYS A 4 -19.28 -7.65 14.43
N ILE A 5 -20.41 -6.96 14.58
CA ILE A 5 -20.45 -5.50 14.74
C ILE A 5 -19.51 -5.02 15.85
N SER A 6 -19.44 -5.77 16.96
CA SER A 6 -18.58 -5.45 18.11
C SER A 6 -17.09 -5.50 17.80
N GLU A 7 -16.68 -6.18 16.74
CA GLU A 7 -15.28 -6.32 16.32
C GLU A 7 -14.91 -5.30 15.22
N ILE A 8 -15.89 -4.54 14.70
CA ILE A 8 -15.64 -3.48 13.73
C ILE A 8 -14.87 -2.32 14.40
N PRO A 9 -13.71 -1.93 13.85
CA PRO A 9 -12.93 -0.81 14.35
C PRO A 9 -13.72 0.50 14.42
N ASP A 10 -13.41 1.31 15.42
CA ASP A 10 -14.10 2.59 15.63
C ASP A 10 -13.99 3.53 14.42
N PHE A 11 -12.85 3.52 13.72
CA PHE A 11 -12.65 4.35 12.53
C PHE A 11 -13.61 4.01 11.38
N LEU A 12 -14.14 2.77 11.33
CA LEU A 12 -15.13 2.39 10.33
C LEU A 12 -16.55 2.76 10.72
N LYS A 13 -16.86 2.99 12.00
CA LYS A 13 -18.25 3.13 12.47
C LYS A 13 -18.98 4.34 11.87
N ASP A 14 -18.25 5.37 11.49
CA ASP A 14 -18.81 6.58 10.87
C ASP A 14 -18.73 6.57 9.32
N SER A 15 -18.08 5.57 8.73
CA SER A 15 -17.86 5.45 7.28
C SER A 15 -19.16 5.12 6.52
N GLU A 16 -19.22 5.48 5.24
CA GLU A 16 -20.31 5.03 4.35
C GLU A 16 -20.32 3.50 4.21
N PHE A 17 -19.15 2.87 4.26
CA PHE A 17 -19.02 1.43 4.30
C PHE A 17 -19.85 0.81 5.43
N TYR A 18 -19.75 1.36 6.65
CA TYR A 18 -20.50 0.84 7.80
C TYR A 18 -22.00 1.05 7.67
N LYS A 19 -22.43 2.18 7.09
CA LYS A 19 -23.86 2.43 6.83
C LYS A 19 -24.44 1.43 5.83
N ASN A 20 -23.61 0.93 4.92
CA ASN A 20 -23.98 -0.03 3.89
C ASN A 20 -23.73 -1.50 4.31
N LEU A 21 -23.27 -1.76 5.54
CA LEU A 21 -23.07 -3.12 6.06
C LEU A 21 -24.39 -3.88 6.14
N ASN A 22 -24.57 -4.82 5.21
CA ASN A 22 -25.61 -5.82 5.31
C ASN A 22 -25.08 -7.05 6.06
N LEU A 23 -25.36 -7.11 7.37
CA LEU A 23 -24.91 -8.19 8.26
C LEU A 23 -25.47 -9.58 7.92
N ASN A 24 -26.46 -9.64 7.02
CA ASN A 24 -27.02 -10.89 6.53
C ASN A 24 -26.45 -11.32 5.17
N SER A 25 -25.50 -10.55 4.62
CA SER A 25 -24.82 -10.84 3.37
C SER A 25 -23.39 -11.27 3.64
N ASP A 26 -22.91 -12.26 2.90
CA ASP A 26 -21.49 -12.61 2.82
C ASP A 26 -20.71 -11.62 1.92
N GLU A 27 -21.40 -10.67 1.28
CA GLU A 27 -20.80 -9.68 0.39
C GLU A 27 -20.33 -8.45 1.17
N VAL A 28 -19.07 -8.06 0.91
CA VAL A 28 -18.52 -6.81 1.38
C VAL A 28 -19.33 -5.66 0.77
N PRO A 29 -19.84 -4.71 1.57
CA PRO A 29 -20.52 -3.53 1.08
C PRO A 29 -19.71 -2.79 0.01
N GLU A 30 -20.41 -2.21 -0.97
CA GLU A 30 -19.78 -1.31 -1.93
C GLU A 30 -19.11 -0.16 -1.15
N LEU A 31 -17.79 -0.08 -1.26
CA LEU A 31 -17.05 1.11 -0.84
C LEU A 31 -17.36 2.21 -1.84
N ASN A 32 -17.69 3.39 -1.33
CA ASN A 32 -17.45 4.60 -2.09
C ASN A 32 -15.95 4.69 -2.34
N ASP A 33 -15.55 4.51 -3.59
CA ASP A 33 -14.16 4.41 -4.00
C ASP A 33 -13.62 5.75 -4.51
N GLU A 34 -14.34 6.85 -4.37
CA GLU A 34 -13.79 8.17 -4.71
C GLU A 34 -12.62 8.53 -3.80
N ILE A 35 -11.45 8.78 -4.39
CA ILE A 35 -10.25 9.21 -3.68
C ILE A 35 -9.82 10.56 -4.23
N ASN A 36 -10.10 11.61 -3.46
CA ASN A 36 -9.75 12.98 -3.80
C ASN A 36 -8.50 13.44 -3.03
N ASN A 37 -8.25 12.86 -1.87
CA ASN A 37 -7.13 13.23 -1.00
C ASN A 37 -6.58 12.01 -0.22
N PHE A 38 -5.51 12.25 0.55
CA PHE A 38 -4.82 11.21 1.30
C PHE A 38 -5.68 10.57 2.41
N MET A 39 -6.58 11.32 3.05
CA MET A 39 -7.46 10.75 4.08
C MET A 39 -8.45 9.77 3.47
N ASP A 40 -9.02 10.09 2.30
CA ASP A 40 -9.89 9.16 1.56
C ASP A 40 -9.12 7.86 1.24
N PHE A 41 -7.89 7.98 0.73
CA PHE A 41 -7.02 6.84 0.45
C PHE A 41 -6.77 5.99 1.71
N LYS A 42 -6.47 6.65 2.84
CA LYS A 42 -6.17 5.99 4.11
C LYS A 42 -7.39 5.24 4.64
N GLU A 43 -8.57 5.84 4.62
CA GLU A 43 -9.80 5.18 5.08
C GLU A 43 -10.12 3.95 4.23
N ILE A 44 -9.99 4.06 2.90
CA ILE A 44 -10.15 2.93 1.99
C ILE A 44 -9.09 1.86 2.26
N PHE A 45 -7.83 2.25 2.43
CA PHE A 45 -6.71 1.34 2.75
C PHE A 45 -6.99 0.54 4.03
N GLU A 46 -7.37 1.21 5.12
CA GLU A 46 -7.65 0.57 6.41
C GLU A 46 -8.88 -0.35 6.32
N THR A 47 -9.91 0.05 5.56
CA THR A 47 -11.08 -0.79 5.29
C THR A 47 -10.70 -2.06 4.52
N LEU A 48 -9.97 -1.92 3.41
CA LEU A 48 -9.51 -3.05 2.60
C LEU A 48 -8.63 -4.01 3.41
N ASN A 49 -7.77 -3.46 4.27
CA ASN A 49 -6.90 -4.25 5.15
C ASN A 49 -7.71 -5.08 6.15
N TYR A 50 -8.69 -4.47 6.81
CA TYR A 50 -9.53 -5.13 7.81
C TYR A 50 -10.31 -6.30 7.21
N PHE A 51 -10.79 -6.17 5.97
CA PHE A 51 -11.52 -7.23 5.27
C PHE A 51 -10.63 -8.19 4.47
N HIS A 52 -9.30 -8.02 4.51
CA HIS A 52 -8.36 -8.80 3.71
C HIS A 52 -8.72 -8.84 2.21
N ILE A 53 -9.17 -7.71 1.68
CA ILE A 53 -9.61 -7.60 0.28
C ILE A 53 -8.38 -7.45 -0.61
N ASN A 54 -8.19 -8.44 -1.48
CA ASN A 54 -7.04 -8.49 -2.40
C ASN A 54 -7.31 -7.83 -3.76
N LYS A 55 -8.53 -7.33 -4.00
CA LYS A 55 -8.91 -6.63 -5.23
C LYS A 55 -9.16 -5.16 -4.91
N TYR A 56 -8.29 -4.30 -5.43
CA TYR A 56 -8.37 -2.87 -5.17
C TYR A 56 -9.26 -2.14 -6.18
N PRO A 57 -10.00 -1.10 -5.75
CA PRO A 57 -10.69 -0.19 -6.65
C PRO A 57 -9.73 0.49 -7.63
N GLU A 58 -10.23 0.89 -8.81
CA GLU A 58 -9.39 1.52 -9.84
C GLU A 58 -8.83 2.87 -9.38
N THR A 59 -9.66 3.69 -8.74
CA THR A 59 -9.30 4.96 -8.12
C THR A 59 -8.21 4.81 -7.04
N PHE A 60 -8.25 3.74 -6.26
CA PHE A 60 -7.22 3.38 -5.28
C PHE A 60 -5.88 3.11 -5.94
N ILE A 61 -5.89 2.29 -7.00
CA ILE A 61 -4.69 2.00 -7.79
C ILE A 61 -4.15 3.28 -8.40
N GLU A 62 -5.01 4.10 -9.01
CA GLU A 62 -4.60 5.36 -9.63
C GLU A 62 -4.00 6.34 -8.62
N TYR A 63 -4.61 6.47 -7.44
CA TYR A 63 -4.11 7.37 -6.41
C TYR A 63 -2.74 6.90 -5.89
N TYR A 64 -2.59 5.60 -5.60
CA TYR A 64 -1.30 5.04 -5.21
C TYR A 64 -0.24 5.23 -6.29
N GLU A 65 -0.57 5.00 -7.56
CA GLU A 65 0.37 5.24 -8.65
C GLU A 65 0.78 6.73 -8.70
N LYS A 66 -0.13 7.68 -8.48
CA LYS A 66 0.21 9.10 -8.51
C LYS A 66 1.00 9.55 -7.26
N ASN A 67 0.77 8.92 -6.10
CA ASN A 67 1.25 9.40 -4.79
C ASN A 67 2.02 8.34 -3.98
N SER A 68 2.67 7.38 -4.64
CA SER A 68 3.26 6.19 -3.98
C SER A 68 4.22 6.49 -2.82
N GLN A 69 5.01 7.56 -2.94
CA GLN A 69 5.96 7.95 -1.89
C GLN A 69 5.25 8.52 -0.66
N GLU A 70 4.23 9.37 -0.83
CA GLU A 70 3.41 9.90 0.26
C GLU A 70 2.71 8.75 1.00
N VAL A 71 2.13 7.81 0.26
CA VAL A 71 1.50 6.62 0.82
C VAL A 71 2.51 5.81 1.65
N PHE A 72 3.69 5.52 1.10
CA PHE A 72 4.70 4.75 1.83
C PHE A 72 5.16 5.46 3.11
N ASP A 73 5.46 6.75 3.05
CA ASP A 73 5.95 7.53 4.19
C ASP A 73 4.90 7.65 5.30
N SER A 74 3.61 7.62 4.94
CA SER A 74 2.51 7.65 5.90
C SER A 74 2.34 6.35 6.69
N LEU A 75 2.70 5.20 6.09
CA LEU A 75 2.51 3.86 6.63
C LEU A 75 3.68 3.40 7.52
N ASP A 76 4.78 4.15 7.54
CA ASP A 76 6.02 3.84 8.26
C ASP A 76 5.83 3.73 9.80
N LYS A 77 4.72 4.26 10.34
CA LYS A 77 4.45 4.28 11.79
C LYS A 77 3.89 2.97 12.36
N ASN A 78 3.25 2.11 11.55
CA ASN A 78 2.62 0.85 11.98
C ASN A 78 2.80 -0.28 10.93
N LEU A 79 4.02 -0.46 10.45
CA LEU A 79 4.36 -1.35 9.32
C LEU A 79 3.85 -2.80 9.45
N PHE A 80 3.82 -3.37 10.67
CA PHE A 80 3.38 -4.76 10.86
C PHE A 80 1.91 -5.00 10.51
N GLU A 81 1.03 -4.04 10.77
CA GLU A 81 -0.42 -4.19 10.50
C GLU A 81 -0.76 -4.10 9.01
N HIS A 82 0.18 -3.62 8.20
CA HIS A 82 -0.03 -3.28 6.80
C HIS A 82 0.81 -4.15 5.85
N GLN A 83 1.47 -5.18 6.37
CA GLN A 83 2.44 -5.98 5.64
C GLN A 83 1.87 -6.60 4.36
N GLU A 84 0.72 -7.28 4.42
CA GLU A 84 0.14 -7.95 3.25
C GLU A 84 -0.30 -6.95 2.18
N LEU A 85 -0.89 -5.83 2.59
CA LEU A 85 -1.29 -4.78 1.67
C LEU A 85 -0.09 -4.13 0.99
N LEU A 86 0.97 -3.82 1.74
CA LEU A 86 2.22 -3.30 1.18
C LEU A 86 2.87 -4.27 0.20
N LYS A 87 2.90 -5.58 0.50
CA LYS A 87 3.37 -6.60 -0.44
C LYS A 87 2.54 -6.63 -1.71
N ASN A 88 1.22 -6.50 -1.59
CA ASN A 88 0.31 -6.49 -2.74
C ASN A 88 0.53 -5.26 -3.64
N LEU A 89 0.87 -4.10 -3.05
CA LEU A 89 1.23 -2.90 -3.82
C LEU A 89 2.48 -3.10 -4.68
N CYS A 90 3.39 -4.01 -4.33
CA CYS A 90 4.54 -4.36 -5.16
C CYS A 90 4.17 -5.06 -6.47
N HIS A 91 2.94 -5.57 -6.62
CA HIS A 91 2.44 -6.15 -7.87
C HIS A 91 1.86 -5.10 -8.82
N LEU A 92 1.67 -3.86 -8.37
CA LEU A 92 1.17 -2.77 -9.21
C LEU A 92 2.23 -2.31 -10.22
N LYS A 93 1.76 -1.67 -11.30
CA LYS A 93 2.62 -1.27 -12.41
C LYS A 93 3.55 -0.12 -11.99
N ILE A 94 4.85 -0.34 -12.13
CA ILE A 94 5.87 0.71 -11.96
C ILE A 94 5.93 1.56 -13.24
N LYS A 95 5.66 2.86 -13.08
CA LYS A 95 5.56 3.90 -14.11
C LYS A 95 6.61 4.99 -13.94
N ASN A 96 7.19 5.18 -12.74
CA ASN A 96 8.22 6.19 -12.48
C ASN A 96 9.27 5.71 -11.46
N ASP A 97 10.36 6.48 -11.32
CA ASP A 97 11.46 6.15 -10.39
C ASP A 97 11.04 6.19 -8.91
N GLU A 98 10.09 7.04 -8.53
CA GLU A 98 9.60 7.12 -7.13
C GLU A 98 8.91 5.82 -6.73
N GLN A 99 8.00 5.32 -7.57
CA GLN A 99 7.33 4.04 -7.38
C GLN A 99 8.33 2.89 -7.37
N PHE A 100 9.36 2.93 -8.23
CA PHE A 100 10.42 1.94 -8.22
C PHE A 100 11.11 1.91 -6.85
N LEU A 101 11.49 3.08 -6.32
CA LEU A 101 12.12 3.19 -5.00
C LEU A 101 11.21 2.67 -3.89
N VAL A 102 9.93 3.04 -3.90
CA VAL A 102 8.94 2.55 -2.91
C VAL A 102 8.81 1.03 -2.95
N VAL A 103 8.63 0.44 -4.12
CA VAL A 103 8.53 -1.03 -4.28
C VAL A 103 9.79 -1.72 -3.78
N TYR A 104 10.97 -1.18 -4.08
CA TYR A 104 12.23 -1.72 -3.56
C TYR A 104 12.36 -1.60 -2.04
N LYS A 105 11.97 -0.46 -1.45
CA LYS A 105 11.95 -0.27 0.01
C LYS A 105 11.08 -1.36 0.67
N ILE A 106 9.88 -1.61 0.14
CA ILE A 106 8.96 -2.64 0.65
C ILE A 106 9.58 -4.05 0.53
N ILE A 107 10.15 -4.39 -0.64
CA ILE A 107 10.82 -5.67 -0.86
C ILE A 107 11.94 -5.90 0.13
N PHE A 108 12.79 -4.88 0.33
CA PHE A 108 13.90 -4.96 1.27
C PHE A 108 13.41 -5.10 2.71
N LEU A 109 12.46 -4.24 3.11
CA LEU A 109 11.86 -4.22 4.45
C LEU A 109 11.32 -5.59 4.86
N TYR A 110 10.58 -6.26 3.96
CA TYR A 110 9.97 -7.56 4.21
C TYR A 110 10.76 -8.75 3.69
N LYS A 111 12.00 -8.54 3.21
CA LYS A 111 12.88 -9.58 2.65
C LYS A 111 12.19 -10.45 1.58
N LEU A 112 11.44 -9.80 0.71
CA LEU A 112 10.68 -10.46 -0.37
C LEU A 112 11.63 -10.91 -1.48
N LYS A 113 11.27 -11.96 -2.22
CA LYS A 113 12.05 -12.41 -3.37
C LYS A 113 11.66 -11.57 -4.58
N THR A 114 12.57 -10.74 -5.08
CA THR A 114 12.35 -9.82 -6.21
C THR A 114 11.76 -10.49 -7.45
N LYS A 115 12.14 -11.75 -7.72
CA LYS A 115 11.63 -12.55 -8.85
C LYS A 115 10.11 -12.80 -8.81
N ASP A 116 9.47 -12.65 -7.66
CA ASP A 116 8.02 -12.86 -7.49
C ASP A 116 7.21 -11.61 -7.88
N TYR A 117 7.88 -10.50 -8.21
CA TYR A 117 7.27 -9.22 -8.54
C TYR A 117 7.71 -8.76 -9.93
N ASN A 118 6.80 -8.13 -10.68
CA ASN A 118 7.08 -7.62 -12.02
C ASN A 118 7.80 -6.27 -11.96
N ILE A 119 9.02 -6.27 -11.39
CA ILE A 119 9.87 -5.10 -11.20
C ILE A 119 10.59 -4.76 -12.52
N ASN A 120 9.85 -4.71 -13.61
CA ASN A 120 10.40 -4.46 -14.94
C ASN A 120 10.22 -2.97 -15.30
N TYR A 121 10.84 -2.10 -14.50
CA TYR A 121 10.84 -0.66 -14.78
C TYR A 121 11.96 -0.34 -15.77
N ASN A 122 11.57 -0.33 -17.05
CA ASN A 122 12.48 -0.12 -18.16
C ASN A 122 12.42 1.34 -18.61
N GLN A 123 13.13 2.23 -17.91
CA GLN A 123 13.51 3.54 -18.46
C GLN A 123 14.99 3.83 -18.15
N ASN A 124 15.79 3.66 -19.22
CA ASN A 124 17.13 4.18 -19.47
C ASN A 124 18.25 3.92 -18.42
N LYS A 125 19.15 3.00 -18.82
CA LYS A 125 20.62 3.01 -18.66
C LYS A 125 21.30 2.60 -17.35
N LEU A 126 20.57 2.30 -16.27
CA LEU A 126 21.21 1.77 -15.05
C LEU A 126 20.67 0.39 -14.72
N SER A 127 21.59 -0.55 -14.47
CA SER A 127 21.26 -1.86 -13.90
C SER A 127 20.60 -1.67 -12.53
N ILE A 128 19.82 -2.66 -12.09
CA ILE A 128 19.23 -2.69 -10.75
C ILE A 128 20.30 -2.45 -9.68
N GLU A 129 21.50 -3.00 -9.88
CA GLU A 129 22.65 -2.84 -8.98
C GLU A 129 23.16 -1.40 -8.95
N GLU A 130 23.16 -0.69 -10.07
CA GLU A 130 23.57 0.71 -10.16
C GLU A 130 22.54 1.65 -9.51
N LYS A 131 21.24 1.35 -9.64
CA LYS A 131 20.16 2.08 -8.93
C LYS A 131 20.25 1.83 -7.42
N LEU A 132 20.54 0.60 -7.01
CA LEU A 132 20.79 0.25 -5.61
C LEU A 132 22.05 0.95 -5.07
N LEU A 133 23.12 1.01 -5.85
CA LEU A 133 24.35 1.70 -5.47
C LEU A 133 24.10 3.19 -5.26
N MET A 134 23.34 3.85 -6.16
CA MET A 134 22.92 5.25 -5.96
C MET A 134 22.05 5.42 -4.71
N PHE A 135 21.13 4.49 -4.44
CA PHE A 135 20.31 4.50 -3.23
C PHE A 135 21.15 4.33 -1.96
N PHE A 136 22.08 3.39 -1.91
CA PHE A 136 22.99 3.20 -0.77
C PHE A 136 23.88 4.43 -0.56
N ILE A 137 24.46 5.00 -1.63
CA ILE A 137 25.28 6.21 -1.55
C ILE A 137 24.48 7.40 -0.98
N ASN A 138 23.20 7.55 -1.35
CA ASN A 138 22.34 8.61 -0.85
C ASN A 138 21.77 8.36 0.56
N ASN A 139 21.67 7.08 1.00
CA ASN A 139 21.03 6.68 2.25
C ASN A 139 21.97 6.12 3.33
N ILE A 140 23.30 6.21 3.17
CA ILE A 140 24.27 6.02 4.27
C ILE A 140 23.96 6.96 5.47
N ASN A 141 23.13 8.00 5.30
CA ASN A 141 22.60 8.81 6.40
C ASN A 141 21.41 8.20 7.17
N LEU A 142 20.71 7.18 6.65
CA LEU A 142 19.59 6.51 7.34
C LEU A 142 20.04 5.53 8.43
N GLU A 143 21.26 5.00 8.38
CA GLU A 143 21.82 4.17 9.48
C GLU A 143 21.94 4.95 10.81
N LYS A 144 21.89 6.29 10.77
CA LYS A 144 21.82 7.12 11.98
C LYS A 144 20.41 7.25 12.57
N ILE A 145 19.36 6.88 11.82
CA ILE A 145 17.96 6.96 12.26
C ILE A 145 17.50 5.65 12.92
N PHE A 146 18.18 4.52 12.63
CA PHE A 146 17.89 3.21 13.21
C PHE A 146 18.82 2.81 14.36
N LYS A 147 19.43 3.78 15.06
CA LYS A 147 20.12 3.58 16.35
C LYS A 147 19.36 4.22 17.50
#